data_AF-A0A970H854-F1
#
_entry.id   AF-A0A970H854-F1
#
_cell.length_a   1.000
_cell.length_b   1.000
_cell.length_c   1.000
_cell.angle_alpha   90.00
_cell.angle_beta   90.00
_cell.angle_gamma   90.00
#
_symmetry.space_group_name_H-M   'P 1'
#
loop_
_entity.id
_entity.type
_entity.pdbx_description
1 polymer ?
#
loop_
_entity_poly.entity_id
_entity_poly.type
_entity_poly.pdbx_seq_one_letter_code
_entity_poly.pdbx_strand_id
1 'polypeptide(L)'
;MALTGLEIFKMTPKKNCKECGFPTCMAFAMKVASGAAAIEKCPHISAEAKDKLAEATAPLMRTVRIGAGDAEKTLGGETVMFRHEKTFVSKTLFAVQFSDALSADVVAQKMENIRKVDYVRIGEQMHVELVAVKYAGNRERYL
;
A
#
# COMPACT_ATOMS: atom_id res chain seq x y z
N MET A 1 -0.74 8.57 11.49
CA MET A 1 -1.47 7.46 12.15
C MET A 1 -2.81 7.98 12.61
N ALA A 2 -3.87 7.18 12.52
CA ALA A 2 -5.24 7.66 12.66
C ALA A 2 -5.65 8.04 14.10
N LEU A 3 -4.99 7.49 15.13
CA LEU A 3 -5.25 7.83 16.53
C LEU A 3 -3.99 8.36 17.21
N THR A 4 -4.17 9.42 17.98
CA THR A 4 -3.14 10.01 18.84
C THR A 4 -2.93 9.14 20.08
N GLY A 5 -1.75 9.23 20.71
CA GLY A 5 -1.51 8.47 21.94
C GLY A 5 -2.43 8.87 23.10
N LEU A 6 -3.00 10.07 23.09
CA LEU A 6 -4.02 10.48 24.07
C LEU A 6 -5.35 9.75 23.85
N GLU A 7 -5.78 9.58 22.61
CA GLU A 7 -7.01 8.84 22.27
C GLU A 7 -6.86 7.36 22.64
N ILE A 8 -5.70 6.76 22.34
CA ILE A 8 -5.40 5.38 22.75
C ILE A 8 -5.36 5.28 24.28
N PHE A 9 -4.78 6.25 24.98
CA PHE A 9 -4.77 6.27 26.45
C PHE A 9 -6.18 6.27 27.06
N LYS A 10 -7.14 7.00 26.45
CA LYS A 10 -8.54 6.99 26.90
C LYS A 10 -9.18 5.60 26.82
N MET A 11 -8.72 4.75 25.91
CA MET A 11 -9.18 3.38 25.73
C MET A 11 -8.48 2.37 26.66
N THR A 12 -7.36 2.75 27.29
CA THR A 12 -6.65 1.87 28.23
C THR A 12 -7.38 1.75 29.58
N PRO A 13 -7.16 0.66 30.34
CA PRO A 13 -7.75 0.47 31.66
C PRO A 13 -7.17 1.40 32.75
N LYS A 14 -6.17 2.24 32.44
CA LYS A 14 -5.53 3.22 33.34
C LYS A 14 -4.97 2.66 34.66
N LYS A 15 -4.78 1.34 34.75
CA LYS A 15 -4.25 0.66 35.95
C LYS A 15 -2.76 0.90 36.20
N ASN A 16 -1.99 1.23 35.16
CA ASN A 16 -0.51 1.32 35.22
C ASN A 16 0.15 0.05 35.82
N CYS A 17 -0.39 -1.15 35.53
CA CYS A 17 0.05 -2.41 36.14
C CYS A 17 1.41 -2.94 35.65
N LYS A 18 1.96 -2.38 34.56
CA LYS A 18 3.23 -2.77 33.92
C LYS A 18 3.28 -4.18 33.33
N GLU A 19 2.18 -4.92 33.35
CA GLU A 19 2.10 -6.28 32.79
C GLU A 19 2.33 -6.33 31.27
N CYS A 20 2.10 -5.22 30.56
CA CYS A 20 2.44 -5.08 29.14
C CYS A 20 3.92 -4.74 28.87
N GLY A 21 4.76 -4.65 29.91
CA GLY A 21 6.18 -4.30 29.83
C GLY A 21 6.46 -2.80 29.73
N PHE A 22 5.45 -1.94 29.87
CA PHE A 22 5.59 -0.48 29.85
C PHE A 22 5.36 0.13 31.24
N PRO A 23 6.11 1.19 31.61
CA PRO A 23 6.05 1.76 32.96
C PRO A 23 4.70 2.39 33.31
N THR A 24 3.96 2.88 32.32
CA THR A 24 2.63 3.49 32.48
C THR A 24 1.73 3.16 31.28
N CYS A 25 0.41 3.25 31.46
CA CYS A 25 -0.56 3.12 30.36
C CYS A 25 -0.38 4.21 29.30
N MET A 26 0.09 5.40 29.68
CA MET A 26 0.41 6.47 28.73
C MET A 26 1.65 6.14 27.89
N ALA A 27 2.69 5.57 28.49
CA ALA A 27 3.88 5.12 27.75
C ALA A 27 3.53 3.99 26.77
N PHE A 28 2.66 3.06 27.19
CA PHE A 28 2.11 2.04 26.30
C PHE A 28 1.34 2.67 25.14
N ALA A 29 0.40 3.58 25.43
CA ALA A 29 -0.41 4.23 24.41
C ALA A 29 0.41 5.01 23.38
N MET A 30 1.49 5.68 23.79
CA MET A 30 2.42 6.35 22.86
C MET A 30 3.17 5.38 21.95
N LYS A 31 3.56 4.21 22.47
CA LYS A 31 4.23 3.17 21.66
C LYS A 31 3.27 2.47 20.70
N VAL A 32 2.01 2.31 21.09
CA VAL A 32 0.96 1.85 20.17
C VAL A 32 0.67 2.91 19.11
N ALA A 33 0.55 4.18 19.49
CA ALA A 33 0.34 5.31 18.57
C ALA A 33 1.48 5.51 17.57
N SER A 34 2.68 5.02 17.87
CA SER A 34 3.83 5.05 16.97
C SER A 34 4.00 3.76 16.14
N GLY A 35 3.12 2.78 16.31
CA GLY A 35 3.25 1.45 15.68
C GLY A 35 4.40 0.60 16.23
N ALA A 36 5.01 1.00 17.34
CA ALA A 36 6.14 0.27 17.97
C ALA A 36 5.67 -0.84 18.93
N ALA A 37 4.38 -0.88 19.27
CA ALA A 37 3.77 -1.91 20.09
C ALA A 37 2.36 -2.23 19.61
N ALA A 38 1.95 -3.49 19.74
CA ALA A 38 0.61 -3.95 19.46
C ALA A 38 -0.31 -3.71 20.68
N ILE A 39 -1.59 -3.37 20.47
CA ILE A 39 -2.54 -3.09 21.55
C ILE A 39 -2.85 -4.33 22.40
N GLU A 40 -2.68 -5.51 21.81
CA GLU A 40 -2.89 -6.83 22.38
C GLU A 40 -1.89 -7.16 23.49
N LYS A 41 -0.77 -6.44 23.57
CA LYS A 41 0.19 -6.59 24.69
C LYS A 41 -0.39 -6.21 26.04
N CYS A 42 -1.49 -5.46 26.09
CA CYS A 42 -2.17 -5.18 27.35
C CYS A 42 -3.18 -6.30 27.65
N PRO A 43 -2.98 -7.10 28.71
CA PRO A 43 -3.89 -8.21 29.07
C PRO A 43 -5.26 -7.74 29.55
N HIS A 44 -5.40 -6.44 29.84
CA HIS A 44 -6.60 -5.84 30.40
C HIS A 44 -7.32 -4.89 29.42
N ILE A 45 -6.89 -4.86 28.15
CA ILE A 45 -7.56 -4.02 27.15
C ILE A 45 -8.90 -4.68 26.75
N SER A 46 -9.96 -3.88 26.65
CA SER A 46 -11.27 -4.38 26.24
C SER A 46 -11.26 -4.79 24.76
N ALA A 47 -12.13 -5.73 24.39
CA ALA A 47 -12.32 -6.11 22.99
C ALA A 47 -12.74 -4.90 22.14
N GLU A 48 -13.65 -4.07 22.64
CA GLU A 48 -14.10 -2.85 21.97
C GLU A 48 -12.96 -1.86 21.65
N ALA A 49 -11.98 -1.73 22.55
CA ALA A 49 -10.81 -0.89 22.33
C ALA A 49 -9.87 -1.47 21.26
N LYS A 50 -9.78 -2.81 21.17
CA LYS A 50 -9.04 -3.47 20.09
C LYS A 50 -9.71 -3.23 18.75
N ASP A 51 -11.04 -3.38 18.68
CA ASP A 51 -11.80 -3.19 17.45
C ASP A 51 -11.72 -1.74 16.94
N LYS A 52 -11.88 -0.76 17.83
CA LYS A 52 -11.72 0.67 17.48
C LYS A 52 -10.32 1.00 16.98
N LEU A 53 -9.28 0.44 17.59
CA LEU A 53 -7.92 0.63 17.08
C LEU A 53 -7.73 -0.08 15.73
N ALA A 54 -8.23 -1.31 15.58
CA ALA A 54 -8.12 -2.06 14.33
C ALA A 54 -8.81 -1.33 13.17
N GLU A 55 -9.98 -0.76 13.41
CA GLU A 55 -10.70 0.06 12.43
C GLU A 55 -9.94 1.35 12.09
N ALA A 56 -9.41 2.05 13.10
CA ALA A 56 -8.65 3.28 12.87
C ALA A 56 -7.28 3.01 12.21
N THR A 57 -6.64 1.88 12.50
CA THR A 57 -5.35 1.50 11.90
C THR A 57 -5.50 0.77 10.58
N ALA A 58 -6.74 0.49 10.15
CA ALA A 58 -7.00 -0.06 8.83
C ALA A 58 -6.37 0.84 7.76
N PRO A 59 -5.69 0.27 6.74
CA PRO A 59 -5.10 1.07 5.68
C PRO A 59 -6.17 1.93 5.00
N LEU A 60 -5.97 3.25 4.98
CA LEU A 60 -6.87 4.21 4.32
C LEU A 60 -7.03 3.86 2.82
N MET A 61 -5.96 3.35 2.21
CA MET A 61 -5.98 2.81 0.86
C MET A 61 -5.66 1.32 0.91
N ARG A 62 -6.54 0.51 0.33
CA ARG A 62 -6.28 -0.93 0.15
C ARG A 62 -5.12 -1.12 -0.84
N THR A 63 -4.27 -2.09 -0.56
CA THR A 63 -3.24 -2.54 -1.50
C THR A 63 -3.86 -3.55 -2.47
N VAL A 64 -3.63 -3.34 -3.76
CA VAL A 64 -4.10 -4.21 -4.84
C VAL A 64 -2.88 -4.90 -5.46
N ARG A 65 -3.00 -6.20 -5.72
CA ARG A 65 -1.98 -7.00 -6.42
C ARG A 65 -2.42 -7.25 -7.85
N ILE A 66 -1.53 -7.04 -8.79
CA ILE A 66 -1.76 -7.18 -10.24
C ILE A 66 -0.70 -8.13 -10.79
N GLY A 67 -1.13 -9.14 -11.56
CA GLY A 67 -0.25 -10.17 -12.09
C GLY A 67 -0.16 -11.41 -11.20
N ALA A 68 0.80 -12.29 -11.51
CA ALA A 68 1.04 -13.53 -10.78
C ALA A 68 2.53 -13.94 -10.90
N GLY A 69 3.02 -14.70 -9.93
CA GLY A 69 4.41 -15.19 -9.90
C GLY A 69 5.42 -14.03 -9.86
N ASP A 70 6.50 -14.15 -10.63
CA ASP A 70 7.58 -13.15 -10.68
C ASP A 70 7.15 -11.80 -11.28
N ALA A 71 5.99 -11.76 -11.95
CA ALA A 71 5.40 -10.55 -12.53
C ALA A 71 4.37 -9.88 -11.62
N GLU A 72 4.15 -10.36 -10.39
CA GLU A 72 3.25 -9.70 -9.44
C GLU A 72 3.76 -8.30 -9.10
N LYS A 73 2.89 -7.30 -9.25
CA LYS A 73 3.12 -5.90 -8.85
C LYS A 73 2.05 -5.47 -7.87
N THR A 74 2.43 -4.61 -6.92
CA THR A 74 1.51 -4.02 -5.94
C THR A 74 1.22 -2.57 -6.28
N LEU A 75 -0.04 -2.15 -6.08
CA LEU A 75 -0.47 -0.76 -6.16
C LEU A 75 -1.21 -0.35 -4.88
N GLY A 76 -1.10 0.92 -4.51
CA GLY A 76 -1.79 1.48 -3.35
C GLY A 76 -1.12 1.14 -2.03
N GLY A 77 -1.88 1.19 -0.92
CA GLY A 77 -1.31 1.10 0.43
C GLY A 77 -0.66 2.39 0.92
N GLU A 78 -0.87 3.52 0.23
CA GLU A 78 -0.31 4.81 0.64
C GLU A 78 -0.93 5.32 1.95
N THR A 79 -0.10 5.99 2.74
CA THR A 79 -0.48 6.44 4.10
C THR A 79 -0.41 7.96 4.29
N VAL A 80 0.11 8.69 3.31
CA VAL A 80 0.33 10.14 3.38
C VAL A 80 -0.01 10.82 2.07
N MET A 81 -0.40 12.09 2.15
CA MET A 81 -0.65 12.92 0.97
C MET A 81 0.64 13.56 0.44
N PHE A 82 1.57 13.90 1.35
CA PHE A 82 2.80 14.60 1.02
C PHE A 82 4.04 13.79 1.40
N ARG A 83 4.98 13.69 0.47
CA ARG A 83 6.23 12.92 0.64
C ARG A 83 7.17 13.40 1.76
N HIS A 84 6.97 14.61 2.27
CA HIS A 84 7.79 15.16 3.36
C HIS A 84 7.28 14.76 4.73
N GLU A 85 6.02 14.30 4.84
CA GLU A 85 5.47 13.74 6.08
C GLU A 85 5.98 12.31 6.29
N LYS A 86 6.01 11.53 5.19
CA LYS A 86 6.55 10.17 5.15
C LYS A 86 6.85 9.77 3.69
N THR A 87 7.69 8.77 3.51
CA THR A 87 7.98 8.17 2.19
C THR A 87 6.75 7.45 1.63
N PHE A 88 6.49 7.63 0.33
CA PHE A 88 5.51 6.83 -0.41
C PHE A 88 5.99 5.39 -0.53
N VAL A 89 5.06 4.45 -0.43
CA VAL A 89 5.40 3.02 -0.31
C VAL A 89 5.25 2.25 -1.61
N SER A 90 4.40 2.71 -2.53
CA SER A 90 4.12 2.06 -3.80
C SER A 90 4.75 2.84 -4.95
N LYS A 91 5.60 2.18 -5.74
CA LYS A 91 6.10 2.74 -6.99
C LYS A 91 4.96 2.85 -8.01
N THR A 92 4.94 3.94 -8.78
CA THR A 92 4.02 4.08 -9.91
C THR A 92 4.40 3.09 -11.01
N LEU A 93 3.44 2.30 -11.47
CA LEU A 93 3.61 1.40 -12.61
C LEU A 93 3.31 2.13 -13.92
N PHE A 94 4.12 1.89 -14.94
CA PHE A 94 3.88 2.42 -16.28
C PHE A 94 3.21 1.37 -17.16
N ALA A 95 2.15 1.79 -17.84
CA ALA A 95 1.40 0.95 -18.76
C ALA A 95 1.40 1.53 -20.17
N VAL A 96 1.57 0.67 -21.18
CA VAL A 96 1.36 1.05 -22.57
C VAL A 96 0.02 0.51 -23.07
N GLN A 97 -0.80 1.39 -23.66
CA GLN A 97 -2.12 1.03 -24.14
C GLN A 97 -2.10 0.54 -25.59
N PHE A 98 -2.77 -0.60 -25.81
CA PHE A 98 -3.09 -1.20 -27.10
C PHE A 98 -4.61 -1.20 -27.33
N SER A 99 -5.02 -1.32 -28.58
CA SER A 99 -6.43 -1.49 -28.95
C SER A 99 -6.52 -2.33 -30.21
N ASP A 100 -7.59 -3.10 -30.29
CA ASP A 100 -8.07 -3.84 -31.46
C ASP A 100 -8.33 -2.96 -32.70
N ALA A 101 -8.50 -1.65 -32.53
CA ALA A 101 -8.62 -0.70 -33.64
C ALA A 101 -7.27 -0.30 -34.29
N LEU A 102 -6.12 -0.57 -33.64
CA LEU A 102 -4.81 -0.19 -34.17
C LEU A 102 -4.41 -1.10 -35.34
N SER A 103 -3.68 -0.62 -36.35
CA SER A 103 -3.12 -1.51 -37.37
C SER A 103 -1.98 -2.37 -36.81
N ALA A 104 -1.68 -3.50 -37.47
CA ALA A 104 -0.61 -4.41 -37.05
C ALA A 104 0.76 -3.71 -37.00
N ASP A 105 1.04 -2.82 -37.95
CA ASP A 105 2.30 -2.06 -37.99
C ASP A 105 2.47 -1.15 -36.77
N VAL A 106 1.39 -0.49 -36.35
CA VAL A 106 1.40 0.40 -35.17
C VAL A 106 1.59 -0.42 -33.89
N VAL A 107 0.97 -1.61 -33.81
CA VAL A 107 1.16 -2.52 -32.67
C VAL A 107 2.62 -2.98 -32.60
N ALA A 108 3.22 -3.39 -33.72
CA ALA A 108 4.62 -3.80 -33.80
C ALA A 108 5.57 -2.66 -33.39
N GLN A 109 5.35 -1.44 -33.90
CA GLN A 109 6.14 -0.27 -33.52
C GLN A 109 6.04 0.04 -32.02
N LYS A 110 4.84 -0.04 -31.43
CA LYS A 110 4.67 0.16 -29.99
C LYS A 110 5.41 -0.90 -29.18
N MET A 111 5.36 -2.17 -29.59
CA MET A 111 6.11 -3.25 -28.93
C MET A 111 7.62 -3.01 -29.01
N GLU A 112 8.12 -2.56 -30.14
CA GLU A 112 9.55 -2.23 -30.30
C GLU A 112 9.96 -1.05 -29.42
N ASN A 113 9.11 -0.03 -29.29
CA ASN A 113 9.37 1.10 -28.40
C ASN A 113 9.35 0.68 -26.92
N ILE A 114 8.49 -0.24 -26.51
CA ILE A 114 8.49 -0.78 -25.14
C ILE A 114 9.85 -1.42 -24.82
N ARG A 115 10.41 -2.22 -25.73
CA ARG A 115 11.71 -2.88 -25.53
C ARG A 115 12.87 -1.90 -25.41
N LYS A 116 12.78 -0.72 -26.04
CA LYS A 116 13.79 0.34 -25.91
C LYS A 116 13.72 1.04 -24.55
N VAL A 117 12.58 1.01 -23.89
CA VAL A 117 12.39 1.50 -22.52
C VAL A 117 12.70 0.34 -21.56
N ASP A 118 13.96 -0.11 -21.57
CA ASP A 118 14.52 -0.99 -20.55
C ASP A 118 15.97 -0.54 -20.30
N TYR A 119 16.16 0.24 -19.25
CA TYR A 119 17.48 0.80 -18.92
C TYR A 119 17.65 0.96 -17.41
N VAL A 120 18.90 0.98 -16.95
CA VAL A 120 19.23 1.17 -15.54
C VAL A 120 19.51 2.65 -15.25
N ARG A 121 18.83 3.21 -14.26
CA ARG A 121 19.05 4.58 -13.78
C ARG A 121 19.31 4.55 -12.27
N ILE A 122 20.52 4.91 -11.85
CA ILE A 122 20.93 4.96 -10.43
C ILE A 122 20.64 3.62 -9.71
N GLY A 123 20.97 2.50 -10.37
CA GLY A 123 20.77 1.16 -9.81
C GLY A 123 19.35 0.61 -9.88
N GLU A 124 18.36 1.39 -10.36
CA GLU A 124 17.01 0.90 -10.60
C GLU A 124 16.77 0.59 -12.08
N GLN A 125 16.15 -0.57 -12.37
CA GLN A 125 15.70 -0.92 -13.71
C GLN A 125 14.39 -0.18 -14.03
N MET A 126 14.42 0.62 -15.10
CA MET A 126 13.29 1.38 -15.61
C MET A 126 12.74 0.66 -16.84
N HIS A 127 11.57 0.06 -16.70
CA HIS A 127 10.87 -0.64 -17.79
C HIS A 127 9.37 -0.45 -17.70
N VAL A 128 8.64 -0.77 -18.78
CA VAL A 128 7.18 -0.81 -18.77
C VAL A 128 6.72 -2.08 -18.07
N GLU A 129 5.96 -1.93 -16.99
CA GLU A 129 5.51 -3.08 -16.18
C GLU A 129 4.17 -3.65 -16.61
N LEU A 130 3.32 -2.86 -17.28
CA LEU A 130 1.95 -3.24 -17.61
C LEU A 130 1.59 -3.00 -19.08
N VAL A 131 0.67 -3.81 -19.59
CA VAL A 131 0.05 -3.64 -20.91
C VAL A 131 -1.45 -3.46 -20.70
N ALA A 132 -2.01 -2.35 -21.18
CA ALA A 132 -3.43 -2.08 -21.10
C ALA A 132 -4.08 -2.33 -22.48
N VAL A 133 -4.95 -3.33 -22.59
CA VAL A 133 -5.64 -3.64 -23.85
C VAL A 133 -7.05 -3.04 -23.80
N LYS A 134 -7.38 -2.15 -24.74
CA LYS A 134 -8.68 -1.47 -24.84
C LYS A 134 -9.51 -2.06 -25.97
N TYR A 135 -10.74 -2.46 -25.66
CA TYR A 135 -11.71 -2.95 -26.63
C TYR A 135 -12.38 -1.79 -27.38
N ALA A 136 -12.45 -1.87 -28.71
CA ALA A 136 -13.05 -0.88 -29.60
C ALA A 136 -14.12 -1.46 -30.53
N GLY A 137 -14.30 -2.79 -30.56
CA GLY A 137 -15.45 -3.42 -31.20
C GLY A 137 -15.14 -4.71 -31.98
N ASN A 138 -13.88 -5.15 -32.06
CA ASN A 138 -13.51 -6.36 -32.77
C ASN A 138 -13.10 -7.47 -31.78
N ARG A 139 -14.03 -8.42 -31.55
CA ARG A 139 -13.84 -9.52 -30.61
C ARG A 139 -12.71 -10.47 -31.01
N GLU A 140 -12.56 -10.78 -32.29
CA GLU A 140 -11.55 -11.72 -32.78
C GLU A 140 -10.13 -11.20 -32.62
N ARG A 141 -9.99 -9.88 -32.54
CA ARG A 141 -8.70 -9.20 -32.49
C ARG A 141 -8.28 -8.75 -31.08
N TYR A 142 -9.17 -8.84 -30.10
CA TYR A 142 -8.96 -8.23 -28.80
C TYR A 142 -7.95 -8.97 -27.92
N LEU A 143 -7.84 -10.30 -28.05
CA LEU A 143 -6.89 -11.16 -27.33
C LEU A 143 -6.57 -12.41 -28.16
#